data_AF-A0A399SP81-F1
#
_entry.id   AF-A0A399SP81-F1
#
_cell.length_a   1.000
_cell.length_b   1.000
_cell.length_c   1.000
_cell.angle_alpha   90.00
_cell.angle_beta   90.00
_cell.angle_gamma   90.00
#
_symmetry.space_group_name_H-M   'P 1'
#
loop_
_entity.id
_entity.type
_entity.pdbx_description
1 polymer ?
#
loop_
_entity_poly.entity_id
_entity_poly.type
_entity_poly.pdbx_seq_one_letter_code
_entity_poly.pdbx_strand_id
1 'polypeptide(L)'
;MKTKHLIIHLIGEQIRNQVLILAFENLGFDCNSYTLNISDVILSLFGFDEKPDTLYSQYFTLLENAVKETTYINLDEMLSKWSNIIYSKLIEIKSSEIFLSG
;
A
#
# COMPACT_ATOMS: atom_id res chain seq x y z
N MET A 1 8.85 -16.85 6.60
CA MET A 1 7.68 -16.35 5.83
C MET A 1 8.17 -16.04 4.42
N LYS A 2 7.53 -16.53 3.35
CA LYS A 2 7.97 -16.20 1.97
C LYS A 2 7.81 -14.68 1.74
N THR A 3 8.79 -14.00 1.13
CA THR A 3 8.82 -12.52 0.93
C THR A 3 7.50 -11.95 0.42
N LYS A 4 6.83 -12.64 -0.50
CA LYS A 4 5.46 -12.31 -0.95
C LYS A 4 4.46 -12.07 0.18
N HIS A 5 4.40 -12.98 1.16
CA HIS A 5 3.44 -12.89 2.26
C HIS A 5 3.77 -11.71 3.18
N LEU A 6 5.06 -11.41 3.35
CA LEU A 6 5.50 -10.24 4.11
C LEU A 6 5.04 -8.95 3.43
N ILE A 7 5.28 -8.82 2.13
CA ILE A 7 4.87 -7.64 1.36
C ILE A 7 3.35 -7.45 1.42
N ILE A 8 2.58 -8.52 1.16
CA ILE A 8 1.10 -8.46 1.24
C ILE A 8 0.66 -8.04 2.64
N HIS A 9 1.26 -8.59 3.69
CA HIS A 9 0.94 -8.21 5.05
C HIS A 9 1.24 -6.73 5.34
N LEU A 10 2.41 -6.24 4.93
CA LEU A 10 2.81 -4.84 5.11
C LEU A 10 1.91 -3.87 4.35
N ILE A 11 1.48 -4.20 3.13
CA ILE A 11 0.48 -3.42 2.40
C ILE A 11 -0.82 -3.33 3.23
N GLY A 12 -1.27 -4.45 3.78
CA GLY A 12 -2.46 -4.48 4.64
C GLY A 12 -2.33 -3.62 5.88
N GLU A 13 -1.19 -3.67 6.57
CA GLU A 13 -0.94 -2.82 7.74
C GLU A 13 -0.88 -1.33 7.40
N GLN A 14 -0.35 -0.97 6.22
CA GLN A 14 -0.39 0.41 5.76
C GLN A 14 -1.82 0.90 5.51
N ILE A 15 -2.65 0.09 4.83
CA ILE A 15 -4.07 0.43 4.61
C ILE A 15 -4.81 0.56 5.94
N ARG A 16 -4.62 -0.40 6.86
CA ARG A 16 -5.23 -0.39 8.19
C ARG A 16 -4.89 0.88 8.96
N ASN A 17 -3.61 1.27 8.96
CA ASN A 17 -3.15 2.49 9.60
C ASN A 17 -3.82 3.74 9.01
N GLN A 18 -3.89 3.85 7.68
CA GLN A 18 -4.54 4.99 7.02
C GLN A 18 -6.04 5.07 7.31
N VAL A 19 -6.76 3.94 7.30
CA VAL A 19 -8.19 3.90 7.67
C VAL A 19 -8.40 4.39 9.11
N LEU A 20 -7.55 3.94 10.05
CA LEU A 20 -7.63 4.37 11.45
C LEU A 20 -7.31 5.85 11.63
N ILE A 21 -6.28 6.36 10.94
CA ILE A 21 -5.91 7.77 10.96
C ILE A 21 -7.08 8.64 10.50
N LEU A 22 -7.67 8.33 9.34
CA LEU A 22 -8.81 9.09 8.84
C LEU A 22 -10.01 9.02 9.79
N ALA A 23 -10.25 7.87 10.42
CA ALA A 23 -11.33 7.75 11.40
C ALA A 23 -11.09 8.67 12.62
N PHE A 24 -9.85 8.76 13.11
CA PHE A 24 -9.50 9.66 14.21
C PHE A 24 -9.50 11.14 13.80
N GLU A 25 -9.01 11.48 12.61
CA GLU A 25 -9.05 12.85 12.08
C GLU A 25 -10.49 13.35 11.93
N ASN A 26 -11.41 12.48 11.48
CA ASN A 26 -12.85 12.79 11.41
C ASN A 26 -13.49 13.05 12.78
N LEU A 27 -12.87 12.59 13.87
CA LEU A 27 -13.27 12.90 15.25
C LEU A 27 -12.58 14.14 15.83
N GLY A 28 -11.69 14.79 15.06
CA GLY A 28 -10.97 15.99 15.45
C GLY A 28 -9.62 15.74 16.12
N PHE A 29 -9.07 14.53 16.06
CA PHE A 29 -7.72 14.25 16.55
C PHE A 29 -6.66 14.68 15.52
N ASP A 30 -5.55 15.26 16.00
CA ASP A 30 -4.36 15.47 15.17
C ASP A 30 -3.57 14.17 15.06
N CYS A 31 -3.54 13.59 13.85
CA CYS A 31 -2.94 12.30 13.58
C CYS A 31 -1.58 12.37 12.86
N ASN A 32 -1.01 13.56 12.65
CA ASN A 32 0.22 13.74 11.85
C ASN A 32 1.41 12.90 12.34
N SER A 33 1.46 12.56 13.64
CA SER A 33 2.53 11.77 14.23
C SER A 33 2.32 10.25 14.17
N TYR A 34 1.16 9.76 13.71
CA TYR A 34 0.81 8.33 13.72
C TYR A 34 0.78 7.69 12.33
N THR A 35 1.07 8.45 11.27
CA THR A 35 1.16 7.95 9.90
C THR A 35 2.33 6.98 9.76
N LEU A 36 1.99 5.71 9.47
CA LEU A 36 2.95 4.67 9.16
C LEU A 36 3.39 4.81 7.70
N ASN A 37 4.56 5.39 7.48
CA ASN A 37 5.15 5.48 6.15
C ASN A 37 6.11 4.30 5.89
N ILE A 38 5.56 3.18 5.42
CA ILE A 38 6.31 1.96 5.08
C ILE A 38 6.36 1.68 3.57
N SER A 39 5.93 2.63 2.75
CA SER A 39 5.86 2.47 1.29
C SER A 39 7.23 2.20 0.67
N ASP A 40 8.26 2.92 1.13
CA ASP A 40 9.64 2.69 0.66
C ASP A 40 10.14 1.28 0.99
N VAL A 41 9.83 0.78 2.19
CA VAL A 41 10.18 -0.58 2.63
C VAL A 41 9.47 -1.61 1.76
N ILE A 42 8.17 -1.42 1.50
CA ILE A 42 7.36 -2.31 0.65
C ILE A 42 7.95 -2.38 -0.77
N LEU A 43 8.22 -1.22 -1.39
CA LEU A 43 8.77 -1.15 -2.75
C LEU A 43 10.18 -1.75 -2.82
N SER A 44 11.02 -1.52 -1.81
CA SER A 44 12.36 -2.13 -1.72
C SER A 44 12.27 -3.65 -1.59
N LEU A 45 11.41 -4.17 -0.71
CA LEU A 45 11.20 -5.61 -0.54
C LEU A 45 10.65 -6.27 -1.82
N PHE A 46 9.92 -5.51 -2.63
CA PHE A 46 9.41 -5.96 -3.92
C PHE A 46 10.50 -6.06 -5.00
N GLY A 47 11.61 -5.35 -4.85
CA GLY A 47 12.73 -5.32 -5.81
C GLY A 47 12.73 -4.12 -6.75
N PHE A 48 12.17 -2.98 -6.33
CA PHE A 48 12.37 -1.71 -7.05
C PHE A 48 13.68 -1.06 -6.58
N ASP A 49 14.71 -1.14 -7.42
CA ASP A 49 16.02 -0.50 -7.17
C ASP A 49 15.92 1.01 -7.37
N GLU A 50 15.30 1.45 -8.47
CA GLU A 50 14.91 2.83 -8.70
C GLU A 50 13.45 3.03 -8.30
N LYS A 51 13.16 4.16 -7.62
CA LYS A 51 11.82 4.51 -7.16
C LYS A 51 11.48 5.94 -7.58
N PRO A 52 11.24 6.18 -8.88
CA PRO A 52 10.85 7.50 -9.34
C PRO A 52 9.52 7.94 -8.72
N ASP A 53 9.25 9.25 -8.70
CA ASP A 53 8.00 9.81 -8.17
C ASP A 53 6.76 9.20 -8.83
N THR A 54 6.86 8.76 -10.09
CA THR A 54 5.79 8.07 -10.81
C THR A 54 5.42 6.74 -10.18
N LEU A 55 6.39 5.96 -9.69
CA LEU A 55 6.14 4.70 -8.98
C LEU A 55 5.40 4.97 -7.66
N TYR A 56 5.86 5.96 -6.89
CA TYR A 56 5.16 6.37 -5.66
C TYR A 56 3.75 6.86 -5.95
N SER A 57 3.56 7.68 -6.99
CA SER A 57 2.24 8.19 -7.38
C SER A 57 1.28 7.05 -7.73
N GLN A 58 1.73 6.05 -8.50
CA GLN A 58 0.92 4.88 -8.81
C GLN A 58 0.58 4.07 -7.55
N TYR A 59 1.56 3.85 -6.68
CA TYR A 59 1.37 3.11 -5.45
C TYR A 59 0.39 3.83 -4.48
N PHE A 60 0.56 5.13 -4.29
CA PHE A 60 -0.35 5.93 -3.45
C PHE A 60 -1.76 6.00 -4.03
N THR A 61 -1.92 6.09 -5.35
CA THR A 61 -3.25 6.00 -5.99
C THR A 61 -3.96 4.70 -5.62
N LEU A 62 -3.24 3.57 -5.62
CA LEU A 62 -3.82 2.29 -5.22
C LEU A 62 -4.19 2.26 -3.73
N LEU A 63 -3.36 2.82 -2.86
CA LEU A 63 -3.63 2.94 -1.43
C LEU A 63 -4.79 3.89 -1.11
N GLU A 64 -4.98 4.95 -1.89
CA GLU A 64 -6.14 5.82 -1.72
C GLU A 64 -7.44 5.09 -2.09
N ASN A 65 -7.42 4.28 -3.16
CA ASN A 65 -8.59 3.51 -3.60
C ASN A 65 -8.96 2.40 -2.59
N ALA A 66 -8.01 1.51 -2.30
CA ALA A 66 -7.59 1.23 -0.93
C ALA A 66 -8.54 1.60 0.21
N VAL A 67 -8.15 2.72 0.81
CA VAL A 67 -8.74 3.32 1.99
C VAL A 67 -10.18 3.79 1.73
N LYS A 68 -10.48 4.35 0.55
CA LYS A 68 -11.84 4.81 0.20
C LYS A 68 -12.88 3.70 0.23
N GLU A 69 -12.53 2.48 -0.19
CA GLU A 69 -13.45 1.35 -0.16
C GLU A 69 -13.44 0.58 1.17
N THR A 70 -12.52 0.92 2.08
CA THR A 70 -12.35 0.21 3.36
C THR A 70 -13.01 0.98 4.50
N THR A 71 -13.91 0.29 5.19
CA THR A 71 -14.61 0.78 6.39
C THR A 71 -14.28 -0.13 7.57
N TYR A 72 -14.68 0.28 8.77
CA TYR A 72 -14.53 -0.58 9.95
C TYR A 72 -15.31 -1.90 9.84
N ILE A 73 -16.45 -1.90 9.13
CA ILE A 73 -17.35 -3.08 9.02
C ILE A 73 -16.73 -4.16 8.13
N ASN A 74 -16.07 -3.76 7.04
CA ASN A 74 -15.49 -4.67 6.05
C ASN A 74 -13.96 -4.74 6.10
N LEU A 75 -13.35 -4.31 7.22
CA LEU A 75 -11.91 -4.10 7.32
C LEU A 75 -11.11 -5.34 6.92
N ASP A 76 -11.35 -6.50 7.54
CA ASP A 76 -10.53 -7.70 7.28
C ASP A 76 -10.71 -8.24 5.84
N GLU A 77 -11.93 -8.18 5.30
CA GLU A 77 -12.21 -8.55 3.91
C GLU A 77 -11.45 -7.64 2.93
N MET A 78 -11.55 -6.33 3.14
CA MET A 78 -10.96 -5.34 2.24
C MET A 78 -9.45 -5.30 2.35
N LEU A 79 -8.88 -5.48 3.53
CA LEU A 79 -7.43 -5.61 3.69
C LEU A 79 -6.91 -6.82 2.92
N SER A 80 -7.58 -7.97 3.00
CA SER A 80 -7.20 -9.16 2.22
C SER A 80 -7.31 -8.89 0.71
N LYS A 81 -8.44 -8.35 0.25
CA LYS A 81 -8.69 -8.02 -1.17
C LYS A 81 -7.64 -7.04 -1.71
N TRP A 82 -7.52 -5.88 -1.09
CA TRP A 82 -6.69 -4.79 -1.60
C TRP A 82 -5.21 -5.07 -1.49
N SER A 83 -4.75 -5.75 -0.45
CA SER A 83 -3.34 -6.12 -0.35
C SER A 83 -2.91 -7.04 -1.50
N ASN A 84 -3.79 -7.95 -1.92
CA ASN A 84 -3.55 -8.80 -3.10
C ASN A 84 -3.64 -8.04 -4.42
N ILE A 85 -4.59 -7.11 -4.56
CA ILE A 85 -4.72 -6.26 -5.76
C ILE A 85 -3.46 -5.40 -5.95
N ILE A 86 -3.03 -4.72 -4.88
CA ILE A 86 -1.85 -3.85 -4.91
C ILE A 86 -0.61 -4.68 -5.24
N TYR A 87 -0.42 -5.81 -4.56
CA TYR A 87 0.70 -6.72 -4.86
C TYR A 87 0.71 -7.14 -6.34
N SER A 88 -0.46 -7.48 -6.90
CA SER A 88 -0.59 -7.86 -8.31
C SER A 88 -0.24 -6.71 -9.25
N LYS A 89 -0.65 -5.47 -8.94
CA LYS A 89 -0.28 -4.28 -9.72
C LYS A 89 1.21 -3.96 -9.65
N LEU A 90 1.85 -4.16 -8.50
CA LEU A 90 3.30 -4.03 -8.40
C LEU A 90 4.03 -5.05 -9.28
N ILE A 91 3.50 -6.27 -9.45
CA ILE A 91 4.06 -7.26 -10.40
C ILE A 91 3.99 -6.71 -11.83
N GLU A 92 2.82 -6.18 -12.24
CA GLU A 92 2.62 -5.63 -13.58
C GLU A 92 3.59 -4.47 -13.85
N ILE A 93 3.69 -3.51 -12.93
CA ILE A 93 4.60 -2.36 -13.04
C ILE A 93 6.05 -2.83 -13.18
N LYS A 94 6.49 -3.74 -12.30
CA LYS A 94 7.87 -4.26 -12.33
C LYS A 94 8.18 -5.00 -13.64
N SER A 95 7.22 -5.75 -14.16
CA SER A 95 7.37 -6.48 -15.42
C SER A 95 7.51 -5.52 -16.61
N SER A 96 6.78 -4.40 -16.60
CA SER A 96 6.90 -3.36 -17.62
C SER A 96 8.25 -2.62 -17.57
N GLU A 97 8.82 -2.37 -16.38
CA GLU A 97 10.16 -1.80 -16.25
C GLU A 97 11.22 -2.70 -16.90
N ILE A 98 11.19 -4.01 -16.59
CA ILE A 98 12.14 -4.98 -17.13
C ILE A 98 12.09 -5.00 -18.67
N PHE A 99 10.89 -4.92 -19.25
CA PHE A 99 10.71 -4.92 -20.70
C PHE A 99 11.25 -3.65 -21.38
N LEU A 100 11.20 -2.49 -20.70
CA LEU A 100 11.75 -1.23 -21.22
C LEU A 100 13.27 -1.11 -21.02
N SER A 101 13.85 -1.98 -20.18
CA SER A 101 15.26 -1.97 -19.81
C SER A 101 16.14 -2.94 -20.60
N GLY A 102 15.54 -3.80 -21.44
CA GLY A 102 16.22 -4.83 -22.23
C GLY A 102 16.18 -4.56 -23.73
#